data_AF-A0A537SC95-F1
#
_entry.id   AF-A0A537SC95-F1
#
_cell.length_a   1.000
_cell.length_b   1.000
_cell.length_c   1.000
_cell.angle_alpha   90.00
_cell.angle_beta   90.00
_cell.angle_gamma   90.00
#
_symmetry.space_group_name_H-M   'P 1'
#
loop_
_entity.id
_entity.type
_entity.pdbx_description
1 polymer ?
#
loop_
_entity_poly.entity_id
_entity_poly.type
_entity_poly.pdbx_seq_one_letter_code
_entity_poly.pdbx_strand_id
1 'polypeptide(L)'
;MQAASSAGAAGRSYRRRDKRRGRACGRTFLMKAIWRDEVIAESDRILEVDGYRYFPRESVRMELLQRAPKTQSDLACPHGVQFYDLATDAARSERAAWSYEAPRARMKEVDHWIGFWNDVQVE
;
A
#
# COMPACT_ATOMS: atom_id res chain seq x y z
N MET A 1 36.24 0.39 -60.40
CA MET A 1 36.74 1.38 -59.42
C MET A 1 35.60 1.60 -58.42
N GLN A 2 35.64 1.04 -57.20
CA GLN A 2 36.22 1.65 -55.97
C GLN A 2 35.74 3.09 -55.74
N ALA A 3 35.29 3.54 -54.56
CA ALA A 3 35.21 2.97 -53.21
C ALA A 3 34.37 3.90 -52.29
N ALA A 4 34.02 3.37 -51.11
CA ALA A 4 33.89 4.04 -49.78
C ALA A 4 32.86 5.19 -49.60
N SER A 5 32.24 5.43 -48.44
CA SER A 5 32.15 4.79 -47.12
C SER A 5 31.13 5.59 -46.28
N SER A 6 30.36 4.85 -45.46
CA SER A 6 29.78 5.16 -44.13
C SER A 6 29.66 6.61 -43.58
N ALA A 7 28.45 6.94 -43.09
CA ALA A 7 28.14 7.64 -41.83
C ALA A 7 26.64 7.39 -41.53
N GLY A 8 26.12 7.03 -40.36
CA GLY A 8 26.58 7.18 -38.98
C GLY A 8 25.80 8.30 -38.29
N ALA A 9 24.67 8.01 -37.62
CA ALA A 9 24.15 8.80 -36.48
C ALA A 9 22.91 8.14 -35.85
N ALA A 10 23.11 7.51 -34.69
CA ALA A 10 22.08 7.26 -33.71
C ALA A 10 21.82 8.55 -32.90
N GLY A 11 20.57 8.81 -32.49
CA GLY A 11 20.23 10.01 -31.71
C GLY A 11 18.89 9.89 -30.98
N ARG A 12 18.92 9.23 -29.82
CA ARG A 12 17.83 9.05 -28.85
C ARG A 12 17.57 10.37 -28.12
N SER A 13 16.32 10.75 -27.87
CA SER A 13 15.99 11.79 -26.88
C SER A 13 14.70 11.48 -26.12
N TYR A 14 14.82 10.73 -25.02
CA TYR A 14 13.79 10.68 -23.98
C TYR A 14 14.12 11.73 -22.92
N ARG A 15 13.13 12.59 -22.68
CA ARG A 15 13.23 13.74 -21.78
C ARG A 15 13.48 13.30 -20.33
N ARG A 16 14.39 14.05 -19.70
CA ARG A 16 14.78 14.01 -18.29
C ARG A 16 13.58 14.15 -17.35
N ARG A 17 13.66 13.44 -16.22
CA ARG A 17 13.60 14.08 -14.89
C ARG A 17 14.39 13.27 -13.88
N ASP A 18 15.57 13.79 -13.57
CA ASP A 18 16.31 13.46 -12.36
C ASP A 18 15.66 14.21 -11.19
N LYS A 19 15.35 13.49 -10.11
CA LYS A 19 15.24 14.07 -8.76
C LYS A 19 15.89 13.11 -7.78
N ARG A 20 17.22 13.09 -7.74
CA ARG A 20 17.95 12.77 -6.51
C ARG A 20 17.93 14.00 -5.60
N ARG A 21 17.39 13.86 -4.37
CA ARG A 21 17.92 14.46 -3.13
C ARG A 21 17.07 14.04 -1.93
N GLY A 22 17.73 13.37 -0.99
CA GLY A 22 17.21 13.00 0.32
C GLY A 22 18.06 11.92 0.96
N ARG A 23 19.23 12.29 1.48
CA ARG A 23 19.92 11.43 2.45
C ARG A 23 19.05 11.40 3.71
N ALA A 24 18.43 10.26 3.99
CA ALA A 24 17.97 9.90 5.32
C ALA A 24 18.83 8.72 5.79
N CYS A 25 19.59 8.95 6.85
CA CYS A 25 20.17 7.89 7.67
C CYS A 25 19.02 7.26 8.45
N GLY A 26 18.73 6.00 8.14
CA GLY A 26 17.66 5.20 8.71
C GLY A 26 17.27 4.22 7.63
N ARG A 27 17.39 2.91 7.87
CA ARG A 27 16.86 1.90 6.96
C ARG A 27 15.34 2.12 6.89
N THR A 28 14.86 2.94 5.97
CA THR A 28 13.44 3.00 5.63
C THR A 28 13.16 1.72 4.88
N PHE A 29 12.63 0.73 5.60
CA PHE A 29 12.11 -0.48 5.00
C PHE A 29 10.86 -0.07 4.24
N LEU A 30 11.02 0.05 2.93
CA LEU A 30 9.92 0.24 2.00
C LEU A 30 9.15 -1.07 2.03
N MET A 31 7.99 -1.04 2.67
CA MET A 31 7.18 -2.23 2.90
C MET A 31 5.94 -2.18 2.02
N LYS A 32 5.55 -3.36 1.58
CA LYS A 32 4.48 -3.57 0.61
C LYS A 32 3.50 -4.57 1.14
N ALA A 33 2.23 -4.25 1.04
CA ALA A 33 1.14 -5.19 1.18
C ALA A 33 0.81 -5.73 -0.21
N ILE A 34 1.00 -7.03 -0.40
CA ILE A 34 0.77 -7.74 -1.66
C ILE A 34 -0.37 -8.73 -1.44
N TRP A 35 -1.36 -8.69 -2.33
CA TRP A 35 -2.48 -9.62 -2.34
C TRP A 35 -2.61 -10.21 -3.73
N ARG A 36 -2.44 -11.54 -3.86
CA ARG A 36 -2.51 -12.28 -5.13
C ARG A 36 -1.67 -11.63 -6.25
N ASP A 37 -0.41 -11.33 -5.95
CA ASP A 37 0.56 -10.66 -6.84
C ASP A 37 0.25 -9.19 -7.18
N GLU A 38 -0.79 -8.59 -6.59
CA GLU A 38 -1.12 -7.17 -6.73
C GLU A 38 -0.67 -6.38 -5.50
N VAL A 39 -0.03 -5.23 -5.72
CA VAL A 39 0.37 -4.34 -4.62
C VAL A 39 -0.82 -3.50 -4.20
N ILE A 40 -1.35 -3.76 -3.01
CA ILE A 40 -2.52 -3.05 -2.46
C ILE A 40 -2.11 -1.87 -1.58
N ALA A 41 -0.91 -1.89 -1.01
CA ALA A 41 -0.35 -0.75 -0.30
C ALA A 41 1.19 -0.77 -0.38
N GLU A 42 1.81 0.40 -0.48
CA GLU A 42 3.27 0.54 -0.45
C GLU A 42 3.63 1.81 0.32
N SER A 43 4.37 1.65 1.42
CA SER A 43 4.80 2.80 2.21
C SER A 43 6.10 2.54 2.96
N ASP A 44 6.88 3.60 3.15
CA ASP A 44 7.99 3.64 4.08
C ASP A 44 7.55 4.02 5.51
N ARG A 45 6.28 4.43 5.68
CA ARG A 45 5.68 4.83 6.96
C ARG A 45 4.74 3.73 7.44
N ILE A 46 5.27 2.71 8.10
CA ILE A 46 4.47 1.66 8.73
C ILE A 46 4.53 1.81 10.25
N LEU A 47 3.38 1.63 10.88
CA LEU A 47 3.28 1.50 12.33
C LEU A 47 2.97 0.06 12.68
N GLU A 48 3.78 -0.52 13.58
CA GLU A 48 3.49 -1.82 14.15
C GLU A 48 2.85 -1.63 15.53
N VAL A 49 1.62 -2.10 15.68
CA VAL A 49 0.86 -2.01 16.93
C VAL A 49 0.34 -3.40 17.25
N ASP A 50 0.70 -3.91 18.43
CA ASP A 50 0.25 -5.22 18.94
C ASP A 50 0.58 -6.40 17.98
N GLY A 51 1.69 -6.29 17.23
CA GLY A 51 2.12 -7.30 16.25
C GLY A 51 1.43 -7.18 14.88
N TYR A 52 0.59 -6.17 14.67
CA TYR A 52 -0.03 -5.87 13.38
C TYR A 52 0.61 -4.64 12.73
N ARG A 53 0.79 -4.71 11.41
CA ARG A 53 1.34 -3.61 10.62
C ARG A 53 0.22 -2.81 9.99
N TYR A 54 0.28 -1.52 10.22
CA TYR A 54 -0.68 -0.54 9.72
C TYR A 54 -0.02 0.33 8.66
N PHE A 55 -0.73 0.51 7.56
CA PHE A 55 -0.36 1.40 6.48
C PHE A 55 -1.23 2.65 6.51
N PRO A 56 -0.67 3.83 6.20
CA PRO A 56 -1.44 5.05 6.13
C PRO A 56 -2.42 4.95 4.96
N ARG A 57 -3.63 5.50 5.13
CA ARG A 57 -4.68 5.40 4.12
C ARG A 57 -4.27 5.95 2.75
N GLU A 58 -3.40 6.97 2.73
CA GLU A 58 -2.88 7.58 1.49
C GLU A 58 -2.01 6.63 0.66
N SER A 59 -1.34 5.66 1.29
CA SER A 59 -0.49 4.69 0.60
C SER A 59 -1.24 3.43 0.17
N VAL A 60 -2.52 3.35 0.51
CA VAL A 60 -3.37 2.18 0.29
C VAL A 60 -4.28 2.44 -0.90
N ARG A 61 -4.39 1.45 -1.79
CA ARG A 61 -5.30 1.48 -2.94
C ARG A 61 -6.73 1.24 -2.49
N MET A 62 -7.36 2.29 -1.97
CA MET A 62 -8.75 2.28 -1.50
C MET A 62 -9.76 1.89 -2.59
N GLU A 63 -9.37 2.00 -3.87
CA GLU A 63 -10.15 1.52 -5.02
C GLU A 63 -10.41 0.01 -4.99
N LEU A 64 -9.49 -0.78 -4.41
CA LEU A 64 -9.59 -2.24 -4.30
C LEU A 64 -10.32 -2.69 -3.02
N LEU A 65 -10.59 -1.75 -2.12
CA LEU A 65 -11.11 -2.00 -0.78
C LEU A 65 -12.58 -1.60 -0.72
N GLN A 66 -13.44 -2.60 -0.67
CA GLN A 66 -14.88 -2.43 -0.53
C GLN A 66 -15.26 -2.46 0.94
N ARG A 67 -16.03 -1.47 1.42
CA ARG A 67 -16.48 -1.45 2.80
C ARG A 67 -17.40 -2.64 3.06
N ALA A 68 -16.99 -3.52 3.96
CA ALA A 68 -17.84 -4.60 4.42
C ALA A 68 -18.96 -4.03 5.32
N PRO A 69 -20.19 -4.57 5.25
CA PRO A 69 -21.25 -4.20 6.17
C PRO A 69 -20.81 -4.53 7.61
N LYS A 70 -20.91 -3.55 8.51
CA LYS A 70 -20.62 -3.76 9.93
C LYS A 70 -21.71 -4.65 10.54
N THR A 71 -21.31 -5.72 11.20
CA THR A 71 -22.24 -6.55 11.96
C THR A 71 -22.56 -5.90 13.31
N GLN A 72 -23.63 -6.35 13.96
CA GLN A 72 -24.00 -5.86 15.29
C GLN A 72 -22.87 -6.11 16.33
N SER A 73 -22.11 -7.20 16.17
CA SER A 73 -20.92 -7.49 16.96
C SER A 73 -19.78 -6.50 16.73
N ASP A 74 -19.55 -6.07 15.48
CA ASP A 74 -18.52 -5.06 15.15
C ASP A 74 -18.88 -3.68 15.73
N LEU A 75 -20.18 -3.35 15.78
CA LEU A 75 -20.68 -2.12 16.41
C LEU A 75 -20.64 -2.17 17.94
N ALA A 76 -20.80 -3.36 18.52
CA ALA A 76 -20.65 -3.58 19.96
C ALA A 76 -19.17 -3.48 20.41
N CYS A 77 -18.22 -3.63 19.48
CA CYS A 77 -16.81 -3.42 19.79
C CYS A 77 -16.53 -1.92 20.06
N PRO A 78 -16.00 -1.56 21.23
CA PRO A 78 -15.78 -0.17 21.64
C PRO A 78 -14.69 0.56 20.83
N HIS A 79 -14.00 -0.13 19.93
CA HIS A 79 -12.91 0.41 19.12
C HIS A 79 -13.36 0.90 17.73
N GLY A 80 -14.64 0.71 17.36
CA GLY A 80 -15.20 1.21 16.10
C GLY A 80 -14.42 0.73 14.88
N VAL A 81 -14.22 -0.59 14.77
CA VAL A 81 -13.50 -1.18 13.64
C VAL A 81 -14.40 -1.23 12.39
N GLN A 82 -13.82 -0.87 11.25
CA GLN A 82 -14.43 -1.00 9.93
C GLN A 82 -13.62 -2.02 9.15
N PHE A 83 -14.26 -3.12 8.75
CA PHE A 83 -13.66 -4.12 7.88
C PHE A 83 -13.85 -3.73 6.42
N TYR A 84 -12.90 -4.13 5.59
CA TYR A 84 -12.91 -3.95 4.15
C TYR A 84 -12.63 -5.30 3.48
N ASP A 85 -13.41 -5.57 2.46
CA ASP A 85 -13.20 -6.69 1.55
C ASP A 85 -12.26 -6.23 0.43
N LEU A 86 -11.26 -7.04 0.10
CA LEU A 86 -10.44 -6.82 -1.08
C LEU A 86 -11.16 -7.44 -2.27
N ALA A 87 -11.48 -6.64 -3.28
CA ALA A 87 -12.15 -7.12 -4.49
C ALA A 87 -11.43 -6.59 -5.73
N THR A 88 -11.17 -7.49 -6.67
CA THR A 88 -10.71 -7.22 -8.03
C THR A 88 -11.64 -7.93 -9.02
N ASP A 89 -11.54 -7.60 -10.30
CA ASP A 89 -12.28 -8.29 -11.37
C ASP A 89 -12.12 -9.82 -11.34
N ALA A 90 -10.99 -10.32 -10.83
CA ALA A 90 -10.68 -11.74 -10.80
C ALA A 90 -10.95 -12.42 -9.45
N ALA A 91 -11.12 -11.67 -8.35
CA ALA A 91 -11.06 -12.24 -7.00
C ALA A 91 -11.74 -11.38 -5.95
N ARG A 92 -12.19 -12.00 -4.87
CA ARG A 92 -12.59 -11.30 -3.65
C ARG A 92 -12.06 -12.03 -2.41
N SER A 93 -11.49 -11.28 -1.47
CA SER A 93 -11.16 -11.76 -0.12
C SER A 93 -11.95 -10.93 0.89
N GLU A 94 -12.79 -11.62 1.67
CA GLU A 94 -13.68 -11.00 2.64
C GLU A 94 -12.92 -10.61 3.90
N ARG A 95 -13.20 -9.41 4.41
CA ARG A 95 -12.62 -8.83 5.62
C ARG A 95 -11.08 -8.83 5.64
N ALA A 96 -10.42 -8.85 4.48
CA ALA A 96 -8.96 -8.94 4.35
C ALA A 96 -8.19 -7.70 4.84
N ALA A 97 -8.91 -6.60 5.08
CA ALA A 97 -8.35 -5.41 5.67
C ALA A 97 -9.30 -4.82 6.72
N TRP A 98 -8.76 -4.05 7.66
CA TRP A 98 -9.55 -3.31 8.63
C TRP A 98 -8.94 -1.95 8.94
N SER A 99 -9.78 -1.04 9.42
CA SER A 99 -9.37 0.29 9.88
C SER A 99 -10.08 0.61 11.18
N TYR A 100 -9.42 1.34 12.07
CA TYR A 100 -10.06 1.91 13.24
C TYR A 100 -10.62 3.30 12.89
N GLU A 101 -11.94 3.45 12.96
CA GLU A 101 -12.61 4.75 12.78
C GLU A 101 -12.75 5.52 14.10
N ALA A 102 -12.63 4.82 15.24
CA ALA A 102 -12.68 5.43 16.57
C ALA A 102 -11.59 4.83 17.48
N PRO A 103 -10.30 5.06 17.19
CA PRO A 103 -9.22 4.51 18.01
C PRO A 103 -9.22 5.11 19.42
N ARG A 104 -8.87 4.27 20.39
CA ARG A 104 -8.63 4.72 21.76
C ARG A 104 -7.35 5.55 21.85
N ALA A 105 -7.14 6.27 22.95
CA ALA A 105 -5.96 7.11 23.19
C ALA A 105 -4.61 6.43 22.86
N ARG A 106 -4.49 5.12 23.12
CA ARG A 106 -3.31 4.28 22.83
C ARG A 106 -3.10 3.91 21.35
N MET A 107 -4.10 4.15 20.49
CA MET A 107 -4.09 3.82 19.05
C MET A 107 -4.31 5.06 18.18
N LYS A 108 -4.21 6.26 18.76
CA LYS A 108 -4.36 7.52 18.00
C LYS A 108 -3.35 7.63 16.85
N GLU A 109 -2.20 6.98 16.98
CA GLU A 109 -1.17 6.99 15.94
C GLU A 109 -1.59 6.20 14.69
N VAL A 110 -2.46 5.19 14.83
CA VAL A 110 -3.01 4.38 13.73
C VAL A 110 -4.45 4.81 13.36
N ASP A 111 -4.82 6.05 13.66
CA ASP A 111 -6.15 6.60 13.37
C ASP A 111 -6.44 6.63 11.88
N HIS A 112 -7.45 5.87 11.45
CA HIS A 112 -7.82 5.65 10.05
C HIS A 112 -6.76 4.95 9.19
N TRP A 113 -5.73 4.37 9.81
CA TRP A 113 -4.78 3.51 9.10
C TRP A 113 -5.44 2.18 8.75
N ILE A 114 -4.89 1.51 7.75
CA ILE A 114 -5.40 0.23 7.25
C ILE A 114 -4.44 -0.87 7.67
N GLY A 115 -4.93 -1.81 8.46
CA GLY A 115 -4.27 -3.07 8.75
C GLY A 115 -4.66 -4.14 7.74
N PHE A 116 -3.73 -5.01 7.41
CA PHE A 116 -3.94 -6.16 6.53
C PHE A 116 -3.59 -7.47 7.23
N TRP A 117 -4.31 -8.54 6.88
CA TRP A 117 -4.13 -9.87 7.47
C TRP A 117 -4.63 -10.94 6.50
N ASN A 118 -4.53 -12.19 6.95
CA ASN A 118 -5.05 -13.38 6.28
C ASN A 118 -4.37 -13.60 4.92
N ASP A 119 -4.97 -13.10 3.84
CA ASP A 119 -4.51 -13.31 2.45
C ASP A 119 -3.48 -12.29 1.96
N VAL A 120 -3.19 -11.27 2.76
CA VAL A 120 -2.25 -10.21 2.39
C VAL A 120 -0.87 -10.49 2.98
N GLN A 121 0.13 -10.58 2.09
CA GLN A 121 1.52 -10.68 2.46
C GLN A 121 2.11 -9.27 2.65
N VAL A 122 2.77 -9.04 3.79
CA VAL A 122 3.49 -7.79 4.06
C VAL A 122 4.98 -8.06 4.05
N GLU A 123 5.69 -7.52 3.06
CA GLU A 123 7.15 -7.68 2.84
C GLU A 123 7.90 -6.37 2.64
#